data_AF-A0A537H1A8-F1
#
_entry.id   AF-A0A537H1A8-F1
#
_cell.length_a   1.000
_cell.length_b   1.000
_cell.length_c   1.000
_cell.angle_alpha   90.00
_cell.angle_beta   90.00
_cell.angle_gamma   90.00
#
_symmetry.space_group_name_H-M   'P 1'
#
loop_
_entity.id
_entity.type
_entity.pdbx_description
1 polymer ?
#
loop_
_entity_poly.entity_id
_entity_poly.type
_entity_poly.pdbx_seq_one_letter_code
_entity_poly.pdbx_strand_id
1 'polypeptide(L)'
;MRTQISTLFHETVNDCFRNALDGMGPTVRDVIYDLLAKKGIEHPEISSRFDDVVAILMDSLGASARVLIYRTMTLLCQEYQVRADFSYQDSLRDRMVLLRDRVVADHLYPKRVQRNDPVLSTPTTQLAENPPAILSSGK
;
A
#
# COMPACT_ATOMS: atom_id res chain seq x y z
N MET A 1 16.41 -11.18 -3.05
CA MET A 1 14.99 -10.91 -3.33
C MET A 1 14.19 -10.53 -2.09
N ARG A 2 14.22 -11.28 -0.96
CA ARG A 2 13.51 -10.87 0.28
C ARG A 2 13.82 -9.44 0.76
N THR A 3 15.08 -9.02 0.68
CA THR A 3 15.49 -7.65 1.07
C THR A 3 14.83 -6.57 0.21
N GLN A 4 14.70 -6.79 -1.10
CA GLN A 4 14.05 -5.84 -2.03
C GLN A 4 12.55 -5.72 -1.79
N ILE A 5 11.88 -6.83 -1.46
CA ILE A 5 10.44 -6.82 -1.13
C ILE A 5 10.21 -6.10 0.21
N SER A 6 11.09 -6.32 1.18
CA SER A 6 11.03 -5.61 2.47
C SER A 6 11.24 -4.11 2.31
N THR A 7 12.24 -3.67 1.54
CA THR A 7 12.47 -2.23 1.29
C THR A 7 11.28 -1.60 0.57
N LEU A 8 10.73 -2.29 -0.43
CA LEU A 8 9.56 -1.84 -1.16
C LEU A 8 8.31 -1.76 -0.27
N PHE A 9 8.18 -2.66 0.71
CA PHE A 9 7.13 -2.59 1.72
C PHE A 9 7.25 -1.33 2.59
N HIS A 10 8.44 -1.03 3.10
CA HIS A 10 8.66 0.18 3.89
C HIS A 10 8.39 1.47 3.08
N GLU A 11 8.78 1.51 1.82
CA GLU A 11 8.44 2.62 0.92
C GLU A 11 6.93 2.76 0.72
N THR A 12 6.23 1.65 0.48
CA THR A 12 4.78 1.64 0.29
C THR A 12 4.05 2.08 1.55
N VAL A 13 4.52 1.67 2.74
CA VAL A 13 4.00 2.14 4.04
C VAL A 13 4.12 3.66 4.15
N ASN A 14 5.29 4.22 3.80
CA ASN A 14 5.51 5.67 3.84
C ASN A 14 4.54 6.41 2.92
N ASP A 15 4.34 5.91 1.71
CA ASP A 15 3.47 6.53 0.72
C ASP A 15 1.98 6.43 1.11
N CYS A 16 1.54 5.27 1.63
CA CYS A 16 0.20 5.11 2.16
C CYS A 16 -0.05 5.99 3.39
N PHE A 17 0.94 6.16 4.25
CA PHE A 17 0.84 7.03 5.41
C PHE A 17 0.74 8.51 5.01
N ARG A 18 1.61 8.95 4.09
CA ARG A 18 1.54 10.30 3.51
C ARG A 18 0.18 10.58 2.87
N ASN A 19 -0.32 9.65 2.05
CA ASN A 19 -1.63 9.78 1.41
C ASN A 19 -2.78 9.83 2.43
N ALA A 20 -2.70 9.05 3.52
CA ALA A 20 -3.67 9.11 4.59
C ALA A 20 -3.67 10.49 5.29
N LEU A 21 -2.50 11.09 5.52
CA LEU A 21 -2.34 12.43 6.08
C LEU A 21 -2.82 13.52 5.13
N ASP A 22 -2.47 13.46 3.85
CA ASP A 22 -2.93 14.42 2.84
C ASP A 22 -4.46 14.43 2.73
N GLY A 23 -5.08 13.25 2.89
CA GLY A 23 -6.53 13.10 2.97
C GLY A 23 -7.19 13.67 4.23
N MET A 24 -6.42 14.14 5.22
CA MET A 24 -6.90 14.85 6.42
C MET A 24 -6.64 16.37 6.34
N GLY A 25 -5.88 16.81 5.36
CA GLY A 25 -5.55 18.21 5.13
C GLY A 25 -4.14 18.60 5.60
N PRO A 26 -3.56 19.66 5.00
CA PRO A 26 -2.17 20.04 5.19
C PRO A 26 -1.85 20.43 6.65
N THR A 27 -2.77 21.12 7.34
CA THR A 27 -2.57 21.51 8.74
C THR A 27 -2.44 20.30 9.65
N VAL A 28 -3.29 19.28 9.48
CA VAL A 28 -3.23 18.05 10.29
C VAL A 28 -1.91 17.34 10.01
N ARG A 29 -1.54 17.20 8.73
CA ARG A 29 -0.27 16.60 8.32
C ARG A 29 0.93 17.26 9.00
N ASP A 30 1.01 18.59 8.95
CA ASP A 30 2.15 19.32 9.50
C ASP A 30 2.21 19.16 11.04
N VAL A 31 1.06 19.18 11.72
CA VAL A 31 0.97 18.89 13.17
C VAL A 31 1.44 17.48 13.50
N ILE A 32 1.09 16.48 12.69
CA ILE A 32 1.53 15.10 12.89
C ILE A 32 3.04 14.97 12.70
N TYR A 33 3.61 15.59 11.67
CA TYR A 33 5.06 15.58 11.46
C TYR A 33 5.81 16.30 12.59
N ASP A 34 5.32 17.46 13.03
CA ASP A 34 5.89 18.17 14.18
C ASP A 34 5.82 17.34 15.47
N LEU A 35 4.73 16.62 15.68
CA LEU A 35 4.58 15.72 16.82
C LEU A 35 5.62 14.59 16.78
N LEU A 36 5.81 13.95 15.62
CA LEU A 36 6.79 12.88 15.44
C LEU A 36 8.22 13.39 15.61
N ALA A 37 8.55 14.55 15.03
CA ALA A 37 9.86 15.20 15.18
C ALA A 37 10.16 15.52 16.67
N LYS A 38 9.17 16.06 17.41
CA LYS A 38 9.30 16.30 18.86
C LYS A 38 9.54 15.03 19.68
N LYS A 39 9.15 13.88 19.15
CA LYS A 39 9.35 12.55 19.75
C LYS A 39 10.60 11.85 19.21
N GLY A 40 11.39 12.52 18.37
CA GLY A 40 12.66 12.02 17.83
C GLY A 40 12.49 11.06 16.65
N ILE A 41 11.41 11.19 15.87
CA ILE A 41 11.24 10.51 14.59
C ILE A 41 11.20 11.56 13.48
N GLU A 42 12.29 11.65 12.74
CA GLU A 42 12.37 12.51 11.57
C GLU A 42 11.62 11.89 10.39
N HIS A 43 11.18 12.73 9.45
CA HIS A 43 10.44 12.30 8.25
C HIS A 43 11.07 11.10 7.51
N PRO A 44 12.39 11.05 7.21
CA PRO A 44 12.98 9.90 6.52
C PRO A 44 12.95 8.59 7.33
N GLU A 45 12.77 8.66 8.65
CA GLU A 45 12.78 7.51 9.56
C GLU A 45 11.38 6.92 9.79
N ILE A 46 10.32 7.60 9.33
CA ILE A 46 8.93 7.16 9.51
C ILE A 46 8.71 5.74 8.93
N SER A 47 9.32 5.45 7.78
CA SER A 47 9.14 4.16 7.09
C SER A 47 9.82 3.01 7.84
N SER A 48 11.01 3.23 8.40
CA SER A 48 11.79 2.22 9.11
C SER A 48 11.31 2.02 10.55
N ARG A 49 10.76 3.08 11.16
CA ARG A 49 10.27 3.09 12.55
C ARG A 49 8.74 3.15 12.64
N PHE A 50 8.04 2.58 11.66
CA PHE A 50 6.59 2.73 11.59
C PHE A 50 5.86 2.19 12.83
N ASP A 51 6.36 1.13 13.45
CA ASP A 51 5.81 0.60 14.70
C ASP A 51 5.88 1.62 15.84
N ASP A 52 6.98 2.39 15.92
CA ASP A 52 7.16 3.47 16.90
C ASP A 52 6.23 4.65 16.56
N VAL A 53 6.10 4.99 15.27
CA VAL A 53 5.16 6.02 14.79
C VAL A 53 3.75 5.69 15.23
N VAL A 54 3.28 4.46 15.00
CA VAL A 54 1.95 4.00 15.44
C VAL A 54 1.81 4.15 16.96
N ALA A 55 2.81 3.72 17.74
CA ALA A 55 2.77 3.81 19.19
C ALA A 55 2.68 5.26 19.69
N ILE A 56 3.54 6.14 19.16
CA ILE A 56 3.57 7.57 19.51
C ILE A 56 2.25 8.26 19.18
N LEU A 57 1.69 7.98 18.00
CA LEU A 57 0.43 8.56 17.57
C LEU A 57 -0.74 8.06 18.43
N MET A 58 -0.78 6.77 18.73
CA MET A 58 -1.80 6.20 19.61
C MET A 58 -1.70 6.75 21.03
N ASP A 59 -0.50 6.95 21.56
CA ASP A 59 -0.26 7.55 22.88
C ASP A 59 -0.66 9.03 22.93
N SER A 60 -0.35 9.79 21.87
CA SER A 60 -0.55 11.24 21.86
C SER A 60 -1.96 11.67 21.45
N LEU A 61 -2.61 10.93 20.55
CA LEU A 61 -3.87 11.33 19.91
C LEU A 61 -5.00 10.30 20.12
N GLY A 62 -4.71 9.13 20.68
CA GLY A 62 -5.69 8.10 21.01
C GLY A 62 -6.56 7.69 19.82
N ALA A 63 -7.88 7.85 19.98
CA ALA A 63 -8.86 7.46 18.97
C ALA A 63 -8.66 8.19 17.62
N SER A 64 -8.16 9.42 17.62
CA SER A 64 -7.93 10.18 16.39
C SER A 64 -6.77 9.59 15.56
N ALA A 65 -5.69 9.14 16.23
CA ALA A 65 -4.62 8.42 15.55
C ALA A 65 -5.11 7.10 14.97
N ARG A 66 -6.03 6.43 15.64
CA ARG A 66 -6.57 5.14 15.16
C ARG A 66 -7.28 5.27 13.80
N VAL A 67 -7.94 6.40 13.53
CA VAL A 67 -8.51 6.69 12.19
C VAL A 67 -7.40 6.78 11.13
N LEU A 68 -6.30 7.47 11.46
CA LEU A 68 -5.14 7.60 10.56
C LEU A 68 -4.51 6.23 10.27
N ILE A 69 -4.20 5.46 11.31
CA ILE A 69 -3.58 4.14 11.16
C ILE A 69 -4.51 3.19 10.39
N TYR A 70 -5.81 3.19 10.68
CA TYR A 70 -6.78 2.37 9.96
C TYR A 70 -6.85 2.72 8.46
N ARG A 71 -6.83 4.02 8.14
CA ARG A 71 -6.80 4.50 6.76
C ARG A 71 -5.51 4.08 6.06
N THR A 72 -4.35 4.23 6.70
CA THR A 72 -3.06 3.77 6.16
C THR A 72 -3.07 2.27 5.88
N MET A 73 -3.61 1.46 6.81
CA MET A 73 -3.71 0.01 6.61
C MET A 73 -4.64 -0.36 5.45
N THR A 74 -5.75 0.35 5.31
CA THR A 74 -6.69 0.13 4.18
C THR A 74 -6.02 0.43 2.85
N LEU A 75 -5.25 1.54 2.77
CA LEU A 75 -4.50 1.92 1.58
C LEU A 75 -3.41 0.89 1.25
N LEU A 76 -2.71 0.37 2.26
CA LEU A 76 -1.71 -0.69 2.10
C LEU A 76 -2.34 -1.96 1.51
N CYS A 77 -3.46 -2.42 2.06
CA CYS A 77 -4.19 -3.56 1.51
C CYS A 77 -4.61 -3.32 0.06
N GLN A 78 -5.09 -2.11 -0.25
CA GLN A 78 -5.45 -1.75 -1.62
C GLN A 78 -4.25 -1.75 -2.57
N GLU A 79 -3.10 -1.23 -2.15
CA GLU A 79 -1.85 -1.25 -2.94
C GLU A 79 -1.36 -2.67 -3.19
N TYR A 80 -1.46 -3.57 -2.22
CA TYR A 80 -1.03 -4.97 -2.36
C TYR A 80 -2.10 -5.90 -2.94
N GLN A 81 -3.28 -5.38 -3.32
CA GLN A 81 -4.41 -6.20 -3.80
C GLN A 81 -4.89 -7.25 -2.78
N VAL A 82 -4.62 -7.00 -1.50
CA VAL A 82 -5.04 -7.87 -0.40
C VAL A 82 -6.38 -7.36 0.13
N ARG A 83 -7.31 -8.29 0.42
CA ARG A 83 -8.57 -7.94 1.06
C ARG A 83 -8.30 -7.47 2.49
N ALA A 84 -8.77 -6.27 2.84
CA ALA A 84 -8.78 -5.80 4.22
C ALA A 84 -9.84 -6.61 5.00
N ASP A 85 -9.39 -7.53 5.85
CA ASP A 85 -10.21 -8.42 6.69
C ASP A 85 -10.13 -8.06 8.18
N PHE A 86 -9.79 -6.80 8.48
CA PHE A 86 -9.67 -6.28 9.84
C PHE A 86 -10.72 -5.19 10.11
N SER A 87 -11.15 -5.12 11.36
CA SER A 87 -12.07 -4.12 11.89
C SER A 87 -11.30 -3.00 12.59
N TYR A 88 -11.99 -1.89 12.86
CA TYR A 88 -11.43 -0.78 13.61
C TYR A 88 -10.98 -1.21 15.00
N GLN A 89 -11.59 -2.22 15.62
CA GLN A 89 -11.27 -2.70 16.98
C GLN A 89 -10.04 -3.62 17.04
N ASP A 90 -9.60 -4.15 15.90
CA ASP A 90 -8.41 -5.01 15.85
C ASP A 90 -7.13 -4.28 16.25
N SER A 91 -6.13 -5.05 16.68
CA SER A 91 -4.77 -4.56 16.84
C SER A 91 -4.15 -4.28 15.48
N LEU A 92 -4.20 -3.01 15.05
CA LEU A 92 -3.69 -2.59 13.74
C LEU A 92 -2.20 -2.87 13.56
N ARG A 93 -1.43 -2.87 14.66
CA ARG A 93 -0.02 -3.28 14.68
C ARG A 93 0.14 -4.74 14.27
N ASP A 94 -0.59 -5.66 14.91
CA ASP A 94 -0.50 -7.08 14.60
C ASP A 94 -0.96 -7.37 13.17
N ARG A 95 -1.99 -6.66 12.69
CA ARG A 95 -2.46 -6.76 11.29
C ARG A 95 -1.41 -6.33 10.28
N MET A 96 -0.60 -5.33 10.60
CA MET A 96 0.49 -4.88 9.74
C MET A 96 1.62 -5.91 9.66
N VAL A 97 1.96 -6.54 10.78
CA VAL A 97 2.93 -7.64 10.83
C VAL A 97 2.46 -8.79 9.94
N LEU A 98 1.18 -9.17 10.06
CA LEU A 98 0.59 -10.21 9.21
C LEU A 98 0.59 -9.84 7.73
N LEU A 99 0.28 -8.58 7.39
CA LEU A 99 0.32 -8.11 6.01
C LEU A 99 1.74 -8.17 5.45
N ARG A 100 2.74 -7.71 6.22
CA ARG A 100 4.15 -7.76 5.82
C ARG A 100 4.61 -9.20 5.57
N ASP A 101 4.31 -10.10 6.51
CA ASP A 101 4.71 -11.50 6.40
C ASP A 101 4.07 -12.15 5.16
N ARG A 102 2.80 -11.82 4.87
CA ARG A 102 2.12 -12.25 3.65
C ARG A 102 2.76 -11.69 2.39
N VAL A 103 3.07 -10.39 2.35
CA VAL A 103 3.73 -9.74 1.19
C VAL A 103 5.08 -10.41 0.91
N VAL A 104 5.83 -10.76 1.94
CA VAL A 104 7.13 -11.44 1.82
C VAL A 104 6.96 -12.90 1.38
N ALA A 105 5.98 -13.62 1.92
CA ALA A 105 5.74 -15.04 1.60
C ALA A 105 5.16 -15.24 0.20
N ASP A 106 4.16 -14.44 -0.17
CA ASP A 106 3.46 -14.50 -1.45
C ASP A 106 4.17 -13.69 -2.55
N HIS A 107 5.32 -13.06 -2.24
CA HIS A 107 6.09 -12.20 -3.15
C HIS A 107 5.23 -11.12 -3.84
N LEU A 108 4.35 -10.46 -3.08
CA LEU A 108 3.44 -9.47 -3.62
C LEU A 108 4.16 -8.16 -3.93
N TYR A 109 3.80 -7.56 -5.06
CA TYR A 109 4.28 -6.25 -5.48
C TYR A 109 3.15 -5.23 -5.41
N PRO A 110 3.42 -4.00 -4.95
CA PRO A 110 2.42 -2.95 -4.89
C PRO A 110 1.97 -2.57 -6.31
N LYS A 111 0.69 -2.23 -6.47
CA LYS A 111 0.07 -1.87 -7.76
C LYS A 111 0.84 -0.81 -8.53
N ARG A 112 1.37 0.20 -7.84
CA ARG A 112 2.22 1.25 -8.43
C ARG A 112 3.44 0.71 -9.18
N VAL A 113 4.05 -0.39 -8.72
CA VAL A 113 5.20 -1.01 -9.39
C VAL A 113 4.73 -1.82 -10.59
N GLN A 114 3.62 -2.56 -10.47
CA GLN A 114 3.03 -3.28 -11.60
C GLN A 114 2.55 -2.34 -12.72
N ARG A 115 2.02 -1.17 -12.38
CA ARG A 115 1.59 -0.15 -13.36
C ARG A 115 2.75 0.51 -14.09
N ASN A 116 3.90 0.68 -13.43
CA ASN A 116 5.09 1.28 -14.04
C ASN A 116 5.94 0.28 -14.82
N ASP A 117 5.57 -1.01 -14.83
CA ASP A 117 6.16 -2.01 -15.71
C ASP A 117 5.33 -2.12 -17.00
N PRO A 118 5.83 -1.68 -18.16
CA PRO A 118 5.07 -1.69 -19.41
C PRO A 118 4.80 -3.11 -19.96
N VAL A 119 5.32 -4.18 -19.33
CA VAL A 119 5.17 -5.56 -19.86
C VAL A 119 3.82 -6.19 -19.51
N LEU A 120 3.10 -5.71 -18.48
CA LEU A 120 1.82 -6.31 -18.06
C LEU A 120 0.57 -5.54 -18.52
N SER A 121 0.74 -4.50 -19.35
CA SER A 121 -0.38 -3.75 -19.95
C SER A 121 -0.72 -4.27 -21.34
N THR A 122 -0.98 -5.56 -21.48
CA THR A 122 -1.73 -6.09 -22.63
C THR A 122 -3.07 -6.64 -22.13
N PRO A 123 -4.20 -5.98 -22.43
CA PRO A 123 -5.47 -6.70 -22.42
C PRO A 123 -5.42 -7.68 -23.60
N THR A 124 -5.03 -8.93 -23.35
CA THR A 124 -5.24 -10.02 -24.30
C THR A 124 -6.74 -10.32 -24.34
N THR A 125 -7.47 -9.54 -25.13
CA THR A 125 -8.77 -9.95 -25.67
C THR A 125 -8.48 -10.79 -26.91
N GLN A 126 -8.12 -12.05 -26.72
CA GLN A 126 -8.23 -13.07 -27.77
C GLN A 126 -9.49 -13.89 -27.50
N LEU A 127 -10.56 -13.60 -28.25
CA LEU A 127 -11.58 -14.58 -28.64
C LEU A 127 -12.52 -13.97 -29.67
N ALA A 128 -12.11 -14.07 -30.94
CA ALA A 128 -13.01 -14.17 -32.09
C ALA A 128 -12.21 -14.80 -33.22
N GLU A 129 -12.03 -16.10 -33.09
CA GLU A 129 -11.66 -17.02 -34.17
C GLU A 129 -12.73 -16.91 -35.27
N ASN A 130 -12.36 -16.53 -36.48
CA ASN A 130 -13.10 -16.89 -37.68
C ASN A 130 -12.11 -17.11 -38.84
N PRO A 131 -12.20 -18.25 -39.55
CA PRO A 131 -11.19 -18.68 -40.51
C PRO A 131 -11.27 -17.95 -41.86
N PRO A 132 -10.18 -17.93 -42.65
CA PRO A 132 -10.17 -17.36 -43.99
C PRO A 132 -10.82 -18.32 -44.99
N ALA A 133 -11.91 -17.89 -45.64
CA ALA A 133 -12.42 -18.57 -46.83
C ALA A 133 -11.60 -18.09 -48.05
N ILE A 134 -10.78 -19.00 -48.60
CA ILE A 134 -10.03 -18.78 -49.84
C ILE A 134 -10.53 -19.76 -50.91
N LEU A 135 -10.86 -19.19 -52.08
CA LEU A 135 -11.01 -19.79 -53.44
C LEU A 135 -12.24 -20.72 -53.65
N SER A 136 -12.93 -20.73 -54.80
CA SER A 136 -12.37 -20.75 -56.15
C SER A 136 -13.40 -20.48 -57.27
N SER A 137 -12.89 -19.93 -58.38
CA SER A 137 -13.21 -20.22 -59.80
C SER A 137 -14.55 -19.81 -60.43
N GLY A 138 -14.43 -19.10 -61.55
CA GLY A 138 -15.54 -18.69 -62.41
C GLY A 138 -16.04 -19.73 -63.40
N LYS A 139 -17.06 -19.29 -64.14
CA LYS A 139 -17.28 -19.59 -65.54
C LYS A 139 -18.17 -18.50 -66.14
#